data_AF-J5GPW2-F1
#
_entry.id   AF-J5GPW2-F1
#
_cell.length_a   1.000
_cell.length_b   1.000
_cell.length_c   1.000
_cell.angle_alpha   90.00
_cell.angle_beta   90.00
_cell.angle_gamma   90.00
#
_symmetry.space_group_name_H-M   'P 1'
#
loop_
_entity.id
_entity.type
_entity.pdbx_description
1 polymer ?
#
loop_
_entity_poly.entity_id
_entity_poly.type
_entity_poly.pdbx_seq_one_letter_code
_entity_poly.pdbx_strand_id
1 'polypeptide(L)'
;MTEMISKEQIKNIWGFSKDVGVDKDNLYCMIERISKKDSMRKMTKLQANRLIRELIVMKDNNKKVRHKSSKKRTDTGGNKTT
;
A
#
# COMPACT_ATOMS: atom_id res chain seq x y z
N MET A 1 12.97 20.57 15.96
CA MET A 1 13.09 19.31 16.70
C MET A 1 12.43 18.20 15.90
N THR A 2 13.14 17.11 15.64
CA THR A 2 12.58 15.99 14.86
C THR A 2 11.87 15.03 15.81
N GLU A 3 10.54 15.06 15.83
CA GLU A 3 9.77 14.14 16.66
C GLU A 3 9.96 12.69 16.17
N MET A 4 10.46 11.85 17.07
CA MET A 4 10.57 10.42 16.85
C MET A 4 9.19 9.77 16.83
N ILE A 5 9.10 8.64 16.14
CA ILE A 5 7.86 7.87 16.06
C ILE A 5 7.40 7.37 17.45
N SER A 6 6.11 7.53 17.75
CA SER A 6 5.50 7.02 18.99
C SER A 6 5.10 5.55 18.85
N LYS A 7 4.96 4.84 19.98
CA LYS A 7 4.51 3.44 20.01
C LYS A 7 3.16 3.22 19.33
N GLU A 8 2.23 4.17 19.48
CA GLU A 8 0.93 4.14 18.79
C GLU A 8 1.07 4.19 17.26
N GLN A 9 1.97 5.01 16.74
CA GLN A 9 2.20 5.07 15.29
C GLN A 9 2.78 3.76 14.75
N ILE A 10 3.66 3.11 15.51
CA ILE A 10 4.18 1.77 15.15
C ILE A 10 3.02 0.77 15.09
N LYS A 11 2.13 0.75 16.09
CA LYS A 11 0.95 -0.12 16.09
C LYS A 11 0.05 0.14 14.89
N ASN A 12 -0.18 1.41 14.54
CA ASN A 12 -0.99 1.77 13.38
C ASN A 12 -0.37 1.28 12.08
N ILE A 13 0.95 1.45 11.88
CA ILE A 13 1.64 0.92 10.69
C ILE A 13 1.43 -0.59 10.56
N TRP A 14 1.60 -1.34 11.65
CA TRP A 14 1.36 -2.79 11.65
C TRP A 14 -0.09 -3.14 11.33
N GLY A 15 -1.06 -2.41 11.91
CA GLY A 15 -2.47 -2.58 11.62
C GLY A 15 -2.79 -2.37 10.14
N PHE A 16 -2.29 -1.27 9.56
CA PHE A 16 -2.46 -0.96 8.14
C PHE A 16 -1.77 -2.00 7.25
N SER A 17 -0.52 -2.38 7.55
CA SER A 17 0.21 -3.41 6.77
C SER A 17 -0.60 -4.70 6.67
N LYS A 18 -1.17 -5.15 7.79
CA LYS A 18 -2.00 -6.37 7.83
C LYS A 18 -3.31 -6.21 7.04
N ASP A 19 -3.93 -5.05 7.13
CA ASP A 19 -5.19 -4.75 6.43
C ASP A 19 -5.01 -4.60 4.90
N VAL A 20 -3.84 -4.15 4.44
CA VAL A 20 -3.47 -4.12 3.00
C VAL A 20 -2.99 -5.47 2.49
N GLY A 21 -2.63 -6.40 3.39
CA GLY A 21 -2.01 -7.68 3.03
C GLY A 21 -0.55 -7.54 2.63
N VAL A 22 0.16 -6.58 3.22
CA VAL A 22 1.60 -6.38 3.04
C VAL A 22 2.34 -7.22 4.07
N ASP A 23 3.16 -8.15 3.57
CA ASP A 23 4.05 -8.96 4.38
C ASP A 23 5.11 -8.15 5.13
N LYS A 24 5.62 -8.75 6.20
CA LYS A 24 6.65 -8.15 7.07
C LYS A 24 7.88 -7.72 6.26
N ASP A 25 8.41 -8.58 5.40
CA ASP A 25 9.57 -8.26 4.55
C ASP A 25 9.30 -7.10 3.60
N ASN A 26 8.12 -7.07 2.97
CA ASN A 26 7.75 -5.98 2.07
C ASN A 26 7.56 -4.66 2.84
N LEU A 27 7.02 -4.73 4.06
CA LEU A 27 6.94 -3.57 4.97
C LEU A 27 8.34 -3.03 5.31
N TYR A 28 9.31 -3.89 5.64
CA TYR A 28 10.69 -3.47 5.90
C TYR A 28 11.34 -2.84 4.66
N CYS A 29 11.13 -3.42 3.47
CA CYS A 29 11.61 -2.87 2.21
C CYS A 29 11.05 -1.45 1.96
N MET A 30 9.76 -1.22 2.23
CA MET A 30 9.15 0.10 2.14
C MET A 30 9.74 1.10 3.14
N ILE A 31 10.00 0.65 4.36
CA ILE A 31 10.59 1.47 5.42
C ILE A 31 11.99 1.92 5.02
N GLU A 32 12.81 1.00 4.52
CA GLU A 32 14.14 1.31 4.02
C GLU A 32 14.07 2.30 2.85
N ARG A 33 13.16 2.07 1.90
CA ARG A 33 12.98 2.95 0.73
C ARG A 33 12.58 4.38 1.12
N ILE A 34 11.69 4.56 2.07
CA ILE A 34 11.12 5.86 2.46
C ILE A 34 12.03 6.58 3.46
N SER A 35 12.58 5.85 4.42
CA SER A 35 13.32 6.44 5.53
C SER A 35 14.84 6.43 5.32
N LYS A 36 15.34 5.59 4.40
CA LYS A 36 16.76 5.17 4.33
C LYS A 36 17.27 4.64 5.66
N LYS A 37 16.39 3.99 6.42
CA LYS A 37 16.68 3.45 7.75
C LYS A 37 16.27 2.00 7.80
N ASP A 38 17.10 1.24 8.49
CA ASP A 38 16.97 -0.20 8.70
C ASP A 38 15.75 -0.59 9.54
N SER A 39 15.24 0.35 10.35
CA SER A 39 14.24 0.02 11.35
C SER A 39 13.19 1.10 11.52
N MET A 40 11.93 0.66 11.58
CA MET A 40 10.73 1.46 11.82
C MET A 40 10.86 2.34 13.06
N ARG A 41 11.52 1.86 14.13
CA ARG A 41 11.77 2.61 15.37
C ARG A 41 12.69 3.81 15.20
N LYS A 42 13.54 3.81 14.17
CA LYS A 42 14.45 4.92 13.88
C LYS A 42 13.78 5.99 13.01
N MET A 43 12.55 5.76 12.53
CA MET A 43 11.81 6.72 11.70
C MET A 43 11.32 7.94 12.49
N THR A 44 11.14 9.05 11.78
CA THR A 44 10.49 10.25 12.30
C THR A 44 8.98 10.16 12.11
N LYS A 45 8.19 10.91 12.88
CA LYS A 45 6.72 10.99 12.70
C LYS A 45 6.31 11.30 11.25
N LEU A 46 7.05 12.20 10.58
CA LEU A 46 6.77 12.58 9.19
C LEU A 46 6.95 11.41 8.23
N GLN A 47 8.04 10.64 8.38
CA GLN A 47 8.29 9.46 7.57
C GLN A 47 7.25 8.36 7.84
N ALA A 48 6.87 8.18 9.11
CA ALA A 48 5.83 7.23 9.51
C ALA A 48 4.47 7.56 8.89
N ASN A 49 4.05 8.82 8.97
CA ASN A 49 2.81 9.29 8.34
C ASN A 49 2.84 9.11 6.82
N ARG A 50 4.00 9.31 6.18
CA ARG A 50 4.16 9.09 4.74
C ARG A 50 4.02 7.61 4.37
N LEU A 51 4.61 6.71 5.15
CA LEU A 51 4.45 5.26 5.00
C LEU A 51 2.98 4.82 5.15
N ILE A 52 2.28 5.33 6.17
CA ILE A 52 0.85 5.05 6.37
C ILE A 52 0.02 5.49 5.17
N ARG A 53 0.29 6.68 4.61
CA ARG A 53 -0.41 7.17 3.41
C ARG A 53 -0.15 6.29 2.19
N GLU A 54 1.09 5.86 1.96
CA GLU A 54 1.44 4.89 0.90
C GLU A 54 0.69 3.57 1.04
N LEU A 55 0.62 3.02 2.26
CA LEU A 55 -0.16 1.81 2.53
C LEU A 55 -1.65 2.01 2.20
N ILE A 56 -2.24 3.13 2.63
CA ILE A 56 -3.65 3.44 2.32
C ILE A 56 -3.89 3.56 0.81
N VAL A 57 -2.98 4.24 0.09
CA VAL A 57 -3.06 4.39 -1.37
C VAL A 57 -2.93 3.02 -2.05
N MET A 58 -2.02 2.15 -1.60
CA MET A 58 -1.91 0.79 -2.11
C MET A 58 -3.18 -0.03 -1.90
N LYS A 59 -3.82 0.08 -0.72
CA LYS A 59 -5.12 -0.54 -0.44
C LYS A 59 -6.19 -0.10 -1.44
N ASP A 60 -6.30 1.21 -1.66
CA ASP A 60 -7.31 1.78 -2.58
C ASP A 60 -7.07 1.34 -4.03
N ASN A 61 -5.81 1.33 -4.46
CA ASN A 61 -5.43 0.85 -5.78
C ASN A 61 -5.70 -0.65 -5.96
N ASN A 62 -5.39 -1.48 -4.96
CA ASN A 62 -5.68 -2.91 -5.01
C ASN A 62 -7.21 -3.17 -5.12
N LYS A 63 -8.01 -2.37 -4.39
CA LYS A 63 -9.48 -2.37 -4.52
C LYS A 63 -9.94 -1.99 -5.94
N LYS A 64 -9.34 -0.95 -6.54
CA LYS A 64 -9.70 -0.49 -7.89
C LYS A 64 -9.28 -1.48 -8.98
N VAL A 65 -8.14 -2.16 -8.84
CA VAL A 65 -7.69 -3.19 -9.78
C VAL A 65 -8.64 -4.39 -9.76
N ARG A 66 -9.12 -4.80 -8.58
CA ARG A 66 -10.13 -5.88 -8.46
C ARG A 66 -11.49 -5.54 -9.06
N HIS A 67 -11.84 -4.26 -9.19
CA HIS A 67 -13.09 -3.82 -9.83
C HIS A 67 -12.98 -3.49 -11.33
N LYS A 68 -11.77 -3.48 -11.91
CA LYS A 68 -11.54 -3.13 -13.33
C LYS A 68 -11.34 -4.33 -14.27
N SER A 69 -11.49 -5.57 -13.82
CA SER A 69 -11.26 -6.76 -14.67
C SER A 69 -12.51 -7.39 -15.30
N SER A 70 -13.73 -6.88 -15.08
CA SER A 70 -14.94 -7.48 -15.69
C SER A 70 -15.74 -6.53 -16.58
N LYS A 71 -15.11 -5.94 -17.61
CA LYS A 71 -15.88 -5.54 -18.80
C LYS A 71 -15.07 -5.54 -20.09
N LYS A 72 -14.47 -6.69 -20.43
CA LYS A 72 -14.26 -7.01 -21.84
C LYS A 72 -15.54 -7.66 -22.34
N ARG A 73 -16.42 -6.90 -23.01
CA ARG A 73 -17.39 -7.51 -23.93
C ARG A 73 -16.57 -8.02 -25.10
N THR A 74 -16.31 -9.31 -25.16
CA THR A 74 -15.86 -10.00 -26.37
C THR A 74 -17.08 -10.20 -27.25
N ASP A 75 -17.53 -9.15 -27.93
CA ASP A 75 -18.47 -9.28 -29.04
C ASP A 75 -18.22 -8.16 -30.05
N THR A 76 -17.04 -8.23 -30.67
CA THR A 76 -16.72 -7.38 -31.82
C THR A 76 -16.17 -8.31 -32.90
N GLY A 77 -17.06 -9.08 -33.53
CA GLY A 77 -16.69 -9.89 -34.70
C GLY A 77 -17.66 -11.03 -35.06
N GLY A 78 -18.56 -10.76 -36.01
CA GLY A 78 -19.18 -11.74 -36.94
C GLY A 78 -20.45 -12.44 -36.43
N ASN A 79 -21.57 -12.51 -37.14
CA ASN A 79 -21.80 -12.60 -38.59
C ASN A 79 -23.21 -12.05 -38.96
N LYS A 80 -23.32 -11.25 -40.04
CA LYS A 80 -24.58 -10.82 -40.66
C LYS A 80 -24.65 -11.28 -42.12
N THR A 81 -24.43 -12.56 -42.42
CA THR A 81 -24.79 -13.17 -43.71
C THR A 81 -24.49 -14.66 -43.65
N THR A 82 -25.51 -15.50 -43.47
CA THR A 82 -25.98 -16.53 -44.43
C THR A 82 -27.24 -17.15 -43.82
#